data_AF-A0A4W5KE73-F1
#
_entry.id   AF-A0A4W5KE73-F1
#
_cell.length_a   1.000
_cell.length_b   1.000
_cell.length_c   1.000
_cell.angle_alpha   90.00
_cell.angle_beta   90.00
_cell.angle_gamma   90.00
#
_symmetry.space_group_name_H-M   'P 1'
#
loop_
_entity.id
_entity.type
_entity.pdbx_description
1 polymer ?
#
loop_
_entity_poly.entity_id
_entity_poly.type
_entity_poly.pdbx_seq_one_letter_code
_entity_poly.pdbx_strand_id
1 'polypeptide(L)'
;MVTVWRGRGRSLGHWTSGFQCHHAGLFQCSITGLVFSMEEEAEVLYNTVPWDRGLLSQNGKRPAGPLFKFTCLMGSVCQLHLPHCEINSEGGCDFLSVAHVTDDDSMEFLLPHETTETHVILNITGFCKYGITKEQEAPVSPIRALVLLFYQLPDDNNKSTLNVLLLPRNVDIDEVSRSELSNPSLVGIQSNSQC
;
A
#
# COMPACT_ATOMS: atom_id res chain seq x y z
N MET A 1 -1.97 -19.69 -9.88
CA MET A 1 -0.55 -19.27 -9.85
C MET A 1 -0.53 -17.75 -9.89
N VAL A 2 0.21 -17.09 -9.00
CA VAL A 2 0.33 -15.62 -8.97
C VAL A 2 1.64 -15.22 -9.65
N THR A 3 1.58 -14.32 -10.62
CA THR A 3 2.76 -13.78 -11.31
C THR A 3 3.25 -12.56 -10.56
N VAL A 4 4.48 -12.59 -10.04
CA VAL A 4 5.07 -11.44 -9.34
C VAL A 4 5.82 -10.56 -10.32
N TRP A 5 5.52 -9.27 -10.33
CA TRP A 5 6.28 -8.28 -11.08
C TRP A 5 6.82 -7.19 -10.14
N ARG A 6 7.90 -6.54 -10.55
CA ARG A 6 8.41 -5.35 -9.86
C ARG A 6 7.90 -4.11 -10.59
N GLY A 7 7.09 -3.29 -9.92
CA GLY A 7 6.63 -2.02 -10.48
C GLY A 7 7.80 -1.15 -10.91
N ARG A 8 7.80 -0.64 -12.14
CA ARG A 8 8.74 0.39 -12.58
C ARG A 8 8.04 1.74 -12.49
N GLY A 9 8.64 2.71 -11.81
CA GLY A 9 8.14 4.09 -11.74
C GLY A 9 9.10 5.09 -12.36
N ARG A 10 8.66 5.79 -13.42
CA ARG A 10 9.19 7.10 -13.87
C ARG A 10 8.13 7.83 -14.72
N SER A 11 7.59 8.94 -14.21
CA SER A 11 7.43 10.21 -14.95
C SER A 11 7.01 11.35 -14.00
N LEU A 12 7.48 12.57 -14.30
CA LEU A 12 6.96 13.90 -13.91
C LEU A 12 6.34 14.07 -12.50
N GLY A 13 7.18 14.40 -11.51
CA GLY A 13 6.76 15.07 -10.27
C GLY A 13 6.00 14.22 -9.23
N HIS A 14 5.37 13.11 -9.64
CA HIS A 14 4.72 12.13 -8.79
C HIS A 14 5.08 10.71 -9.23
N TRP A 15 5.39 9.81 -8.30
CA TRP A 15 5.81 8.44 -8.64
C TRP A 15 4.63 7.60 -9.12
N THR A 16 4.51 7.44 -10.43
CA THR A 16 3.53 6.55 -11.05
C THR A 16 4.17 5.24 -11.45
N SER A 17 3.62 4.12 -10.97
CA SER A 17 4.01 2.76 -11.34
C SER A 17 3.14 2.24 -12.46
N GLY A 18 3.75 1.64 -13.47
CA GLY A 18 3.04 0.97 -14.58
C GLY A 18 3.03 -0.55 -14.42
N PHE A 19 1.91 -1.16 -14.80
CA PHE A 19 1.71 -2.59 -14.93
C PHE A 19 1.09 -2.90 -16.30
N GLN A 20 1.60 -3.92 -16.98
CA GLN A 20 1.08 -4.41 -18.24
C GLN A 20 1.04 -5.94 -18.22
N CYS A 21 -0.06 -6.51 -18.72
CA CYS A 21 -0.22 -7.94 -18.93
C CYS A 21 -0.91 -8.21 -20.26
N HIS A 22 -0.62 -9.36 -20.88
CA HIS A 22 -1.19 -9.77 -22.18
C HIS A 22 -2.16 -10.94 -22.07
N HIS A 23 -2.54 -11.35 -20.85
CA HIS A 23 -3.40 -12.51 -20.61
C HIS A 23 -4.08 -12.42 -19.24
N ALA A 24 -5.14 -13.22 -19.08
CA ALA A 24 -5.83 -13.42 -17.82
C ALA A 24 -4.89 -13.96 -16.73
N GLY A 25 -5.06 -13.52 -15.48
CA GLY A 25 -4.29 -14.03 -14.36
C GLY A 25 -4.30 -13.14 -13.13
N LEU A 26 -3.68 -13.65 -12.06
CA LEU A 26 -3.39 -12.89 -10.86
C LEU A 26 -1.95 -12.42 -10.92
N PHE A 27 -1.77 -11.11 -10.77
CA PHE A 27 -0.45 -10.50 -10.79
C PHE A 27 -0.25 -9.80 -9.46
N GLN A 28 0.93 -9.88 -8.84
CA GLN A 28 1.27 -9.15 -7.62
C GLN A 28 2.50 -8.22 -7.79
N CYS A 29 2.37 -6.97 -7.36
CA CYS A 29 3.48 -6.04 -7.27
C CYS A 29 4.37 -6.39 -6.08
N SER A 30 5.65 -6.63 -6.32
CA SER A 30 6.61 -6.94 -5.26
C SER A 30 6.94 -5.75 -4.34
N ILE A 31 6.62 -4.51 -4.75
CA ILE A 31 6.94 -3.29 -4.00
C ILE A 31 5.77 -2.93 -3.08
N THR A 32 4.58 -2.78 -3.64
CA THR A 32 3.41 -2.33 -2.89
C THR A 32 2.59 -3.47 -2.32
N GLY A 33 2.77 -4.71 -2.81
CA GLY A 33 1.93 -5.85 -2.45
C GLY A 33 0.58 -5.88 -3.16
N LEU A 34 0.22 -4.86 -3.95
CA LEU A 34 -1.04 -4.85 -4.71
C LEU A 34 -1.15 -6.06 -5.63
N VAL A 35 -2.35 -6.65 -5.70
CA VAL A 35 -2.66 -7.72 -6.65
C VAL A 35 -3.75 -7.26 -7.62
N PHE A 36 -3.54 -7.49 -8.90
CA PHE A 36 -4.55 -7.31 -9.94
C PHE A 36 -5.04 -8.67 -10.43
N SER A 37 -6.35 -8.87 -10.44
CA SER A 37 -7.01 -9.97 -11.14
C SER A 37 -7.49 -9.50 -12.50
N MET A 38 -6.93 -10.09 -13.54
CA MET A 38 -7.16 -9.72 -14.93
C MET A 38 -7.89 -10.85 -15.64
N GLU A 39 -8.90 -10.50 -16.44
CA GLU A 39 -9.56 -11.44 -17.35
C GLU A 39 -8.95 -11.38 -18.77
N GLU A 40 -8.28 -10.28 -19.10
CA GLU A 40 -7.74 -9.99 -20.43
C GLU A 40 -6.45 -9.16 -20.37
N GLU A 41 -5.95 -8.74 -21.53
CA GLU A 41 -4.84 -7.80 -21.64
C GLU A 41 -5.21 -6.44 -21.03
N ALA A 42 -4.28 -5.87 -20.26
CA ALA A 42 -4.48 -4.54 -19.71
C ALA A 42 -3.17 -3.79 -19.49
N GLU A 43 -3.31 -2.48 -19.42
CA GLU A 43 -2.28 -1.55 -18.99
C GLU A 43 -2.85 -0.64 -17.91
N VAL A 44 -2.27 -0.72 -16.72
CA VAL A 44 -2.72 0.00 -15.52
C VAL A 44 -1.58 0.84 -14.98
N LEU A 45 -1.86 2.13 -14.79
CA LEU A 45 -1.03 3.03 -14.01
C LEU A 45 -1.62 3.17 -12.61
N TYR A 46 -0.75 3.20 -11.60
CA TYR A 46 -1.18 3.52 -10.26
C TYR A 46 -0.12 4.24 -9.46
N ASN A 47 -0.55 4.99 -8.45
CA ASN A 47 0.32 5.62 -7.48
C ASN A 47 -0.35 5.72 -6.11
N THR A 48 0.47 5.85 -5.07
CA THR A 48 -0.02 6.20 -3.74
C THR A 48 -0.32 7.70 -3.71
N VAL A 49 -1.48 8.07 -3.18
CA VAL A 49 -1.91 9.46 -3.00
C VAL A 49 -2.24 9.70 -1.52
N PRO A 50 -2.13 10.95 -1.03
CA PRO A 50 -2.47 11.24 0.36
C PRO A 50 -3.97 11.03 0.62
N TRP A 51 -4.29 10.56 1.82
CA TRP A 51 -5.65 10.55 2.33
C TRP A 51 -6.11 11.96 2.71
N ASP A 52 -7.36 12.30 2.38
CA ASP A 52 -8.06 13.38 3.08
C ASP A 52 -8.49 12.88 4.47
N ARG A 53 -7.69 13.23 5.48
CA ARG A 53 -7.95 12.84 6.87
C ARG A 53 -9.18 13.53 7.47
N GLY A 54 -9.52 14.72 6.98
CA GLY A 54 -10.71 15.44 7.42
C GLY A 54 -11.97 14.71 6.98
N LEU A 55 -12.03 14.35 5.69
CA LEU A 55 -13.15 13.61 5.11
C LEU A 55 -13.32 12.22 5.75
N LEU A 56 -12.21 11.50 5.99
CA LEU A 56 -12.27 10.22 6.71
C LEU A 56 -12.84 10.37 8.11
N SER A 57 -12.34 11.35 8.88
CA SER A 57 -12.77 11.55 10.27
C SER A 57 -14.24 11.97 10.36
N GLN A 58 -14.73 12.77 9.40
CA GLN A 58 -16.17 13.13 9.33
C GLN A 58 -17.08 11.92 9.13
N ASN A 59 -16.56 10.84 8.52
CA ASN A 59 -17.27 9.59 8.33
C ASN A 59 -16.99 8.56 9.44
N GLY A 60 -16.31 8.94 10.52
CA GLY A 60 -15.95 8.02 11.62
C GLY A 60 -14.90 6.98 11.21
N LYS A 61 -14.08 7.27 10.19
CA LYS A 61 -13.11 6.33 9.64
C LYS A 61 -11.68 6.81 9.82
N ARG A 62 -10.75 5.86 9.78
CA ARG A 62 -9.30 6.11 9.69
C ARG A 62 -8.64 5.17 8.68
N PRO A 63 -7.48 5.54 8.11
CA PRO A 63 -6.75 4.67 7.20
C PRO A 63 -6.29 3.39 7.88
N ALA A 64 -6.36 2.27 7.14
CA ALA A 64 -5.73 0.99 7.46
C ALA A 64 -4.66 0.58 6.43
N GLY A 65 -4.28 1.51 5.54
CA GLY A 65 -3.25 1.32 4.53
C GLY A 65 -3.11 2.53 3.60
N PRO A 66 -2.30 2.41 2.54
CA PRO A 66 -2.19 3.43 1.50
C PRO A 66 -3.52 3.63 0.74
N LEU A 67 -3.71 4.85 0.21
CA LEU A 67 -4.73 5.14 -0.80
C LEU A 67 -4.06 5.07 -2.17
N PHE A 68 -4.54 4.17 -3.02
CA PHE A 68 -4.01 4.01 -4.37
C PHE A 68 -4.94 4.66 -5.37
N LYS A 69 -4.42 5.57 -6.19
CA LYS A 69 -5.13 6.07 -7.38
C LYS A 69 -4.75 5.20 -8.56
N PHE A 70 -5.76 4.77 -9.31
CA PHE A 70 -5.60 3.96 -10.50
C PHE A 70 -6.00 4.75 -11.74
N THR A 71 -5.35 4.45 -12.84
CA THR A 71 -5.72 4.91 -14.18
C THR A 71 -5.50 3.76 -15.13
N CYS A 72 -6.57 3.30 -15.76
CA CYS A 72 -6.47 2.27 -16.78
C CYS A 72 -6.29 2.92 -18.14
N LEU A 73 -5.26 2.49 -18.85
CA LEU A 73 -5.00 2.92 -20.21
C LEU A 73 -5.70 1.98 -21.20
N MET A 74 -5.75 0.68 -20.88
CA MET A 74 -6.40 -0.36 -21.69
C MET A 74 -6.88 -1.53 -20.82
N GLY A 75 -8.00 -2.15 -21.21
CA GLY A 75 -8.57 -3.33 -20.57
C GLY A 75 -9.47 -3.00 -19.37
N SER A 76 -9.83 -4.03 -18.60
CA SER A 76 -10.56 -3.89 -17.33
C SER A 76 -9.91 -4.73 -16.24
N VAL A 77 -9.91 -4.20 -15.01
CA VAL A 77 -9.49 -4.95 -13.82
C VAL A 77 -10.77 -5.41 -13.15
N CYS A 78 -10.94 -6.73 -13.04
CA CYS A 78 -12.17 -7.28 -12.48
C CYS A 78 -12.12 -7.29 -10.95
N GLN A 79 -10.92 -7.48 -10.37
CA GLN A 79 -10.74 -7.54 -8.93
C GLN A 79 -9.39 -6.95 -8.52
N LEU A 80 -9.41 -6.17 -7.45
CA LEU A 80 -8.24 -5.58 -6.82
C LEU A 80 -8.03 -6.22 -5.45
N HIS A 81 -6.80 -6.60 -5.12
CA HIS A 81 -6.46 -7.02 -3.76
C HIS A 81 -5.55 -5.96 -3.13
N LEU A 82 -6.09 -5.28 -2.12
CA LEU A 82 -5.40 -4.24 -1.36
C LEU A 82 -4.68 -4.86 -0.16
N PRO A 83 -3.38 -4.62 0.03
CA PRO A 83 -2.63 -5.19 1.15
C PRO A 83 -2.93 -4.47 2.46
N HIS A 84 -3.23 -5.24 3.52
CA HIS A 84 -3.31 -4.74 4.90
C HIS A 84 -2.21 -5.35 5.77
N CYS A 85 -2.07 -4.79 6.97
CA CYS A 85 -1.15 -5.30 7.99
C CYS A 85 -1.85 -5.92 9.19
N GLU A 86 -3.17 -5.81 9.31
CA GLU A 86 -3.91 -6.31 10.47
C GLU A 86 -3.61 -7.79 10.77
N ILE A 87 -3.37 -8.10 12.05
CA ILE A 87 -3.23 -9.46 12.57
C ILE A 87 -4.55 -9.80 13.26
N ASN A 88 -5.27 -10.78 12.72
CA ASN A 88 -6.51 -11.27 13.29
C ASN A 88 -6.21 -12.03 14.58
N SER A 89 -6.78 -11.60 15.71
CA SER A 89 -6.59 -12.26 17.00
C SER A 89 -7.67 -13.28 17.36
N GLU A 90 -8.88 -13.27 16.76
CA GLU A 90 -9.94 -14.28 17.04
C GLU A 90 -11.28 -14.11 16.27
N GLY A 91 -11.40 -13.17 15.30
CA GLY A 91 -12.71 -12.81 14.72
C GLY A 91 -12.73 -12.39 13.25
N GLY A 92 -11.66 -12.66 12.51
CA GLY A 92 -11.53 -12.21 11.12
C GLY A 92 -11.05 -10.76 11.02
N CYS A 93 -11.07 -10.23 9.80
CA CYS A 93 -10.78 -8.82 9.53
C CYS A 93 -12.05 -8.07 9.09
N ASP A 94 -13.21 -8.50 9.58
CA ASP A 94 -14.54 -8.01 9.21
C ASP A 94 -14.77 -6.52 9.57
N PHE A 95 -13.86 -5.94 10.37
CA PHE A 95 -13.82 -4.51 10.71
C PHE A 95 -13.15 -3.63 9.64
N LEU A 96 -12.60 -4.23 8.59
CA LEU A 96 -12.01 -3.51 7.47
C LEU A 96 -13.09 -3.18 6.42
N SER A 97 -13.06 -1.93 5.95
CA SER A 97 -13.84 -1.47 4.80
C SER A 97 -12.91 -0.90 3.74
N VAL A 98 -13.42 -0.69 2.52
CA VAL A 98 -12.67 -0.02 1.46
C VAL A 98 -13.30 1.33 1.18
N ALA A 99 -12.53 2.41 1.30
CA ALA A 99 -12.94 3.69 0.75
C ALA A 99 -12.75 3.66 -0.76
N HIS A 100 -13.80 4.04 -1.48
CA HIS A 100 -13.77 4.37 -2.89
C HIS A 100 -13.94 5.89 -3.01
N VAL A 101 -12.92 6.57 -3.54
CA VAL A 101 -12.93 8.03 -3.74
C VAL A 101 -12.91 8.31 -5.23
N THR A 102 -13.98 8.92 -5.70
CA THR A 102 -14.19 9.29 -7.11
C THR A 102 -13.42 10.58 -7.46
N ASP A 103 -13.41 10.94 -8.74
CA ASP A 103 -12.67 12.12 -9.22
C ASP A 103 -13.30 13.46 -8.81
N ASP A 104 -14.58 13.48 -8.45
CA ASP A 104 -15.26 14.63 -7.83
C ASP A 104 -15.07 14.69 -6.30
N ASP A 105 -14.13 13.91 -5.76
CA ASP A 105 -13.80 13.78 -4.34
C ASP A 105 -14.98 13.33 -3.46
N SER A 106 -16.01 12.72 -4.07
CA SER A 106 -17.01 11.96 -3.31
C SER A 106 -16.38 10.69 -2.75
N MET A 107 -16.77 10.31 -1.53
CA MET A 107 -16.23 9.15 -0.84
C MET A 107 -17.36 8.24 -0.38
N GLU A 108 -17.31 6.98 -0.80
CA GLU A 108 -18.18 5.92 -0.31
C GLU A 108 -17.35 4.79 0.32
N PHE A 109 -18.00 3.98 1.15
CA PHE A 109 -17.37 2.85 1.81
C PHE A 109 -17.99 1.55 1.33
N LEU A 110 -17.16 0.76 0.65
CA LEU A 110 -17.51 -0.55 0.13
C LEU A 110 -17.16 -1.63 1.14
N LEU A 111 -18.01 -2.65 1.22
CA LEU A 111 -17.69 -3.88 1.92
C LEU A 111 -16.73 -4.72 1.06
N PRO A 112 -15.70 -5.34 1.66
CA PRO A 112 -14.88 -6.33 0.98
C PRO A 112 -15.72 -7.45 0.37
N HIS A 113 -15.29 -7.96 -0.78
CA HIS A 113 -15.77 -9.25 -1.28
C HIS A 113 -15.26 -10.39 -0.40
N GLU A 114 -13.98 -10.33 -0.02
CA GLU A 114 -13.31 -11.26 0.88
C GLU A 114 -12.18 -10.51 1.59
N THR A 115 -11.86 -10.91 2.83
CA THR A 115 -10.63 -10.47 3.49
C THR A 115 -9.81 -11.68 3.90
N THR A 116 -8.59 -11.75 3.37
CA THR A 116 -7.60 -12.80 3.67
C THR A 116 -6.71 -12.36 4.84
N GLU A 117 -5.71 -13.16 5.20
CA GLU A 117 -4.70 -12.75 6.20
C GLU A 117 -3.90 -11.51 5.78
N THR A 118 -3.83 -11.22 4.48
CA THR A 118 -2.91 -10.22 3.95
C THR A 118 -3.51 -9.19 3.01
N HIS A 119 -4.68 -9.47 2.44
CA HIS A 119 -5.34 -8.61 1.48
C HIS A 119 -6.85 -8.51 1.73
N VAL A 120 -7.37 -7.31 1.49
CA VAL A 120 -8.79 -7.04 1.27
C VAL A 120 -9.06 -7.13 -0.23
N ILE A 121 -9.99 -7.99 -0.61
CA ILE A 121 -10.34 -8.27 -2.01
C ILE A 121 -11.63 -7.53 -2.35
N LEU A 122 -11.63 -6.78 -3.45
CA LEU A 122 -12.81 -6.06 -3.93
C LEU A 122 -12.96 -6.19 -5.45
N ASN A 123 -14.21 -6.33 -5.89
CA ASN A 123 -14.55 -6.20 -7.29
C ASN A 123 -14.65 -4.71 -7.62
N ILE A 124 -14.01 -4.27 -8.69
CA ILE A 124 -14.05 -2.87 -9.12
C ILE A 124 -14.70 -2.75 -10.49
N THR A 125 -15.47 -1.69 -10.67
CA THR A 125 -16.12 -1.35 -11.94
C THR A 125 -15.54 -0.09 -12.57
N GLY A 126 -14.67 0.61 -11.85
CA GLY A 126 -14.05 1.86 -12.29
C GLY A 126 -12.62 1.99 -11.78
N PHE A 127 -11.88 2.91 -12.40
CA PHE A 127 -10.51 3.24 -12.02
C PHE A 127 -10.51 4.61 -11.35
N CYS A 128 -10.63 4.61 -10.03
CA CYS A 128 -10.57 5.80 -9.20
C CYS A 128 -9.54 5.58 -8.08
N LYS A 129 -9.78 6.09 -6.87
CA LYS A 129 -8.90 5.88 -5.72
C LYS A 129 -9.52 4.83 -4.78
N TYR A 130 -8.73 3.85 -4.37
CA TYR A 130 -9.15 2.80 -3.42
C TYR A 130 -8.14 2.64 -2.30
N GLY A 131 -8.64 2.53 -1.07
CA GLY A 131 -7.79 2.34 0.10
C GLY A 131 -8.55 1.72 1.26
N ILE A 132 -7.84 0.96 2.09
CA ILE A 132 -8.46 0.26 3.23
C ILE A 132 -8.67 1.24 4.37
N THR A 133 -9.84 1.17 5.01
CA THR A 133 -10.21 1.94 6.19
C THR A 133 -10.71 1.02 7.30
N LYS A 134 -10.74 1.57 8.51
CA LYS A 134 -11.39 0.97 9.69
C LYS A 134 -12.10 2.06 10.48
N GLU A 135 -12.99 1.66 11.39
CA GLU A 135 -13.63 2.62 12.30
C GLU A 135 -12.59 3.40 13.11
N GLN A 136 -12.88 4.67 13.33
CA GLN A 136 -12.04 5.57 14.10
C GLN A 136 -11.92 5.10 15.55
N GLU A 137 -13.02 4.61 16.11
CA GLU A 137 -13.16 4.09 17.47
C GLU A 137 -12.73 2.62 17.60
N ALA A 138 -12.38 1.95 16.50
CA ALA A 138 -11.92 0.57 16.56
C ALA A 138 -10.70 0.45 17.49
N PRO A 139 -10.61 -0.62 18.31
CA PRO A 139 -9.47 -0.83 19.18
C PRO A 139 -8.16 -0.87 18.40
N VAL A 140 -7.05 -0.63 19.09
CA VAL A 140 -5.72 -0.82 18.50
C VAL A 140 -5.51 -2.32 18.30
N SER A 141 -5.49 -2.73 17.05
CA SER A 141 -5.18 -4.09 16.61
C SER A 141 -3.68 -4.26 16.39
N PRO A 142 -3.12 -5.45 16.68
CA PRO A 142 -1.75 -5.76 16.30
C PRO A 142 -1.63 -5.78 14.76
N ILE A 143 -0.50 -5.29 14.25
CA ILE A 143 -0.22 -5.26 12.81
C ILE A 143 1.13 -5.91 12.50
N ARG A 144 1.24 -6.51 11.32
CA ARG A 144 2.49 -6.90 10.71
C ARG A 144 3.30 -5.64 10.40
N ALA A 145 4.47 -5.55 11.01
CA ALA A 145 5.36 -4.42 10.87
C ALA A 145 6.62 -4.81 10.11
N LEU A 146 7.28 -3.81 9.54
CA LEU A 146 8.59 -3.86 8.95
C LEU A 146 9.53 -3.01 9.80
N VAL A 147 10.75 -3.49 10.01
CA VAL A 147 11.82 -2.73 10.67
C VAL A 147 12.88 -2.37 9.65
N LEU A 148 13.08 -1.07 9.45
CA LEU A 148 14.18 -0.53 8.67
C LEU A 148 15.26 0.02 9.60
N LEU A 149 16.51 -0.29 9.29
CA LEU A 149 17.67 0.07 10.10
C LEU A 149 18.61 0.94 9.28
N PHE A 150 18.96 2.10 9.81
CA PHE A 150 19.94 3.00 9.20
C PHE A 150 21.06 3.30 10.18
N TYR A 151 22.28 2.98 9.79
CA TYR A 151 23.48 3.36 10.53
C TYR A 151 23.88 4.78 10.15
N GLN A 152 23.99 5.65 11.13
CA GLN A 152 24.58 6.96 10.95
C GLN A 152 26.08 6.89 11.21
N LEU A 153 26.88 7.36 10.24
CA LEU A 153 28.33 7.45 10.38
C LEU A 153 28.72 8.28 11.61
N PRO A 154 29.85 7.97 12.28
CA PRO A 154 30.28 8.67 13.48
C PRO A 154 30.39 10.18 13.26
N ASP A 155 29.90 10.96 14.23
CA ASP A 155 30.08 12.41 14.28
C ASP A 155 31.50 12.80 14.77
N ASP A 156 31.77 14.10 14.87
CA ASP A 156 33.05 14.62 15.38
C ASP A 156 33.35 14.20 16.84
N ASN A 157 32.33 13.75 17.59
CA ASN A 157 32.48 13.20 18.94
C ASN A 157 32.64 11.68 18.95
N ASN A 158 32.84 11.06 17.77
CA ASN A 158 32.96 9.62 17.57
C ASN A 158 31.73 8.83 18.06
N LYS A 159 30.53 9.43 18.04
CA LYS A 159 29.29 8.77 18.42
C LYS A 159 28.61 8.16 17.20
N SER A 160 28.29 6.88 17.32
CA SER A 160 27.49 6.16 16.33
C SER A 160 26.02 6.15 16.73
N THR A 161 25.12 6.35 15.76
CA THR A 161 23.67 6.28 15.97
C THR A 161 23.05 5.21 15.08
N LEU A 162 22.21 4.36 15.65
CA LEU A 162 21.36 3.43 14.90
C LEU A 162 19.94 3.98 14.88
N ASN A 163 19.46 4.37 13.70
CA ASN A 163 18.09 4.78 13.49
C ASN A 163 17.23 3.54 13.19
N VAL A 164 16.17 3.36 13.98
CA VAL A 164 15.24 2.23 13.87
C VAL A 164 13.87 2.77 13.50
N LEU A 165 13.42 2.47 12.29
CA LEU A 165 12.07 2.82 11.83
C LEU A 165 11.19 1.58 11.95
N LEU A 166 10.12 1.69 12.74
CA LEU A 166 9.07 0.69 12.85
C LEU A 166 7.87 1.15 12.02
N LEU A 167 7.57 0.42 10.95
CA LEU A 167 6.57 0.82 9.95
C LEU A 167 5.56 -0.28 9.70
N PRO A 168 4.33 0.02 9.25
CA PRO A 168 3.44 -0.99 8.70
C PRO A 168 4.08 -1.71 7.50
N ARG A 169 3.85 -3.02 7.37
CA ARG A 169 4.41 -3.84 6.28
C ARG A 169 3.93 -3.46 4.87
N ASN A 170 2.82 -2.74 4.75
CA ASN A 170 2.24 -2.29 3.48
C ASN A 170 2.71 -0.88 3.07
N VAL A 171 3.78 -0.37 3.67
CA VAL A 171 4.42 0.90 3.26
C VAL A 171 5.23 0.71 1.97
N ASP A 172 5.33 1.75 1.15
CA ASP A 172 6.29 1.80 0.05
C ASP A 172 7.71 1.96 0.61
N ILE A 173 8.43 0.84 0.72
CA ILE A 173 9.79 0.78 1.27
C ILE A 173 10.75 1.60 0.42
N ASP A 174 10.55 1.65 -0.89
CA ASP A 174 11.41 2.37 -1.82
C ASP A 174 11.26 3.88 -1.60
N GLU A 175 10.04 4.38 -1.34
CA GLU A 175 9.78 5.78 -0.96
C GLU A 175 10.42 6.13 0.38
N VAL A 176 10.18 5.32 1.41
CA VAL A 176 10.74 5.55 2.75
C VAL A 176 12.26 5.56 2.72
N SER A 177 12.86 4.55 2.08
CA SER A 177 14.32 4.43 2.01
C SER A 177 14.96 5.61 1.29
N ARG A 178 14.33 6.12 0.23
CA ARG A 178 14.82 7.33 -0.47
C ARG A 178 14.75 8.58 0.41
N SER A 179 13.69 8.72 1.19
CA SER A 179 13.56 9.85 2.13
C SER A 179 14.69 9.84 3.15
N GLU A 180 14.94 8.69 3.78
CA GLU A 180 16.01 8.55 4.79
C GLU A 180 17.41 8.71 4.16
N LEU A 181 17.68 8.04 3.03
CA LEU A 181 18.98 8.09 2.34
C LEU A 181 19.25 9.41 1.63
N SER A 182 18.33 10.39 1.69
CA SER A 182 18.64 11.78 1.31
C SER A 182 19.67 12.41 2.25
N ASN A 183 19.81 11.89 3.47
CA ASN A 183 20.89 12.25 4.39
C ASN A 183 22.16 11.45 4.05
N PRO A 184 23.26 12.10 3.59
CA PRO A 184 24.47 11.42 3.15
C PRO A 184 25.24 10.73 4.29
N SER A 185 24.91 11.03 5.55
CA SER A 185 25.51 10.36 6.72
C SER A 185 24.85 9.03 7.07
N LEU A 186 23.73 8.68 6.43
CA LEU A 186 22.99 7.44 6.68
C LEU A 186 23.35 6.35 5.67
N VAL A 187 23.56 5.14 6.20
CA VAL A 187 23.77 3.92 5.43
C VAL A 187 22.66 2.94 5.81
N GLY A 188 21.89 2.49 4.81
CA GLY A 188 20.87 1.46 5.02
C GLY A 188 21.51 0.11 5.35
N ILE A 189 21.04 -0.54 6.41
CA ILE A 189 21.45 -1.90 6.77
C ILE A 189 20.43 -2.86 6.16
N GLN A 190 20.89 -3.76 5.28
CA GLN A 190 20.04 -4.85 4.80
C GLN A 190 19.66 -5.76 5.97
N SER A 191 18.39 -5.76 6.34
CA SER A 191 17.83 -6.73 7.26
C SER A 191 17.03 -7.76 6.45
N ASN A 192 17.32 -9.05 6.65
CA ASN A 192 16.47 -10.13 6.14
C ASN A 192 15.30 -10.30 7.12
N SER A 193 14.42 -9.31 7.22
CA SER A 193 13.19 -9.46 8.00
C SER A 193 12.17 -10.25 7.18
N GLN A 194 12.32 -11.58 7.17
CA GLN A 194 11.23 -12.52 6.85
C GLN A 194 10.32 -12.76 8.07
N CYS A 195 10.19 -11.76 8.96
CA CYS A 195 9.31 -11.82 10.12
C CYS A 195 7.85 -11.57 9.70
#